data_AF-A0A447KRH0-F1
#
_entry.id   AF-A0A447KRH0-F1
#
_cell.length_a   1.000
_cell.length_b   1.000
_cell.length_c   1.000
_cell.angle_alpha   90.00
_cell.angle_beta   90.00
_cell.angle_gamma   90.00
#
_symmetry.space_group_name_H-M   'P 1'
#
loop_
_entity.id
_entity.type
_entity.pdbx_description
1 polymer ?
#
loop_
_entity_poly.entity_id
_entity_poly.type
_entity_poly.pdbx_seq_one_letter_code
_entity_poly.pdbx_strand_id
1 'polypeptide(L)'
;MHTDLNSAPLEVTDAEGNLRWSGNYDTFGKLQGQTVAGAERRKGTLVDQPLRYAGQYQDDESGLHYNLFRYYEPEVGRFTTQDPIGLRGGLNLYQYAPNPLGWIDPLGLYRGEGERDLGKYHVFHEHTLDSSEYTMTDKEHFSRANESVYKRLQVDPDFKRELQVKYPGVVEHVQPMRNGKFRGTSPKGMTWHHGDSPGSLQLADFNDHKSYHKIYHPDGTGGRNKWGGGTSCRK
;
A
#
# COMPACT_ATOMS: atom_id res chain seq x y z
N MET A 1 -0.94 23.04 4.00
CA MET A 1 0.34 22.40 3.62
C MET A 1 0.02 21.35 2.57
N HIS A 2 0.80 21.31 1.50
CA HIS A 2 0.66 20.37 0.39
C HIS A 2 1.86 19.44 0.40
N THR A 3 1.63 18.14 0.23
CA THR A 3 2.66 17.09 0.38
C THR A 3 2.72 16.18 -0.84
N ASP A 4 3.86 15.52 -1.03
CA ASP A 4 4.04 14.43 -1.99
C ASP A 4 3.45 13.09 -1.44
N LEU A 5 3.51 12.02 -2.23
CA LEU A 5 3.02 10.67 -1.89
C LEU A 5 3.71 10.06 -0.65
N ASN A 6 4.98 10.40 -0.41
CA ASN A 6 5.74 9.99 0.78
C ASN A 6 5.62 10.99 1.95
N SER A 7 4.66 11.91 1.84
CA SER A 7 4.36 12.99 2.79
C SER A 7 5.43 14.08 2.92
N ALA A 8 6.45 14.12 2.04
CA ALA A 8 7.37 15.25 1.99
C ALA A 8 6.61 16.56 1.72
N PRO A 9 6.79 17.62 2.55
CA PRO A 9 6.16 18.92 2.29
C PRO A 9 6.62 19.54 0.97
N LEU A 10 5.72 19.74 0.02
CA LEU A 10 6.04 20.41 -1.25
C LEU A 10 5.85 21.92 -1.15
N GLU A 11 4.73 22.36 -0.54
CA GLU A 11 4.37 23.77 -0.45
C GLU A 11 3.63 24.09 0.86
N VAL A 12 3.87 25.29 1.39
CA VAL A 12 3.14 25.86 2.53
C VAL A 12 2.54 27.19 2.11
N THR A 13 1.24 27.37 2.33
CA THR A 13 0.49 28.59 2.04
C THR A 13 -0.09 29.19 3.33
N ASP A 14 -0.31 30.51 3.34
CA ASP A 14 -1.07 31.18 4.41
C ASP A 14 -2.59 31.05 4.22
N ALA A 15 -3.36 31.71 5.08
CA ALA A 15 -4.83 31.68 5.06
C ALA A 15 -5.41 32.36 3.82
N GLU A 16 -4.67 33.30 3.22
CA GLU A 16 -5.02 34.00 1.99
C GLU A 16 -4.57 33.25 0.73
N GLY A 17 -3.92 32.08 0.88
CA GLY A 17 -3.43 31.25 -0.22
C GLY A 17 -2.10 31.68 -0.82
N ASN A 18 -1.39 32.64 -0.23
CA ASN A 18 -0.07 33.03 -0.70
C ASN A 18 0.98 31.98 -0.30
N LEU A 19 1.88 31.67 -1.23
CA LEU A 19 2.99 30.75 -0.97
C LEU A 19 3.96 31.36 0.04
N ARG A 20 4.23 30.61 1.12
CA ARG A 20 5.16 30.97 2.21
C ARG A 20 6.44 30.16 2.18
N TRP A 21 6.38 28.90 1.73
CA TRP A 21 7.55 28.02 1.61
C TRP A 21 7.31 26.96 0.52
N SER A 22 8.39 26.49 -0.09
CA SER A 22 8.37 25.40 -1.09
C SER A 22 9.63 24.55 -0.97
N GLY A 23 9.54 23.24 -1.16
CA GLY A 23 10.68 22.32 -1.06
C GLY A 23 11.06 21.68 -2.39
N ASN A 24 12.37 21.60 -2.66
CA ASN A 24 12.94 20.75 -3.69
C ASN A 24 13.83 19.70 -3.01
N TYR A 25 13.52 18.43 -3.20
CA TYR A 25 14.20 17.32 -2.53
C TYR A 25 14.99 16.48 -3.51
N ASP A 26 16.08 15.86 -3.04
CA ASP A 26 16.69 14.75 -3.77
C ASP A 26 15.95 13.42 -3.54
N THR A 27 16.49 12.34 -4.13
CA THR A 27 15.90 11.00 -4.06
C THR A 27 15.85 10.41 -2.66
N PHE A 28 16.63 10.94 -1.71
CA PHE A 28 16.70 10.49 -0.33
C PHE A 28 16.08 11.49 0.65
N GLY A 29 15.41 12.53 0.14
CA GLY A 29 14.64 13.45 0.96
C GLY A 29 15.48 14.56 1.55
N LYS A 30 16.75 14.74 1.13
CA LYS A 30 17.52 15.94 1.50
C LYS A 30 16.90 17.14 0.80
N LEU A 31 16.60 18.19 1.57
CA LEU A 31 16.17 19.46 1.01
C LEU A 31 17.34 20.12 0.29
N GLN A 32 17.25 20.24 -1.03
CA GLN A 32 18.24 20.94 -1.88
C GLN A 32 18.01 22.45 -1.90
N GLY A 33 16.86 22.89 -1.41
CA GLY A 33 16.45 24.28 -1.36
C GLY A 33 15.02 24.43 -1.82
N GLN A 34 14.68 25.60 -2.32
CA GLN A 34 13.34 25.93 -2.78
C GLN A 34 13.23 25.70 -4.29
N THR A 35 12.02 25.39 -4.78
CA THR A 35 11.79 25.31 -6.22
C THR A 35 11.92 26.71 -6.84
N VAL A 36 12.40 26.80 -8.08
CA VAL A 36 12.55 28.08 -8.80
C VAL A 36 11.20 28.82 -8.87
N ALA A 37 10.15 28.12 -9.32
CA ALA A 37 8.79 28.65 -9.37
C ALA A 37 8.22 29.00 -7.98
N GLY A 38 8.68 28.33 -6.93
CA GLY A 38 8.29 28.63 -5.55
C GLY A 38 8.98 29.88 -5.01
N ALA A 39 10.25 30.09 -5.37
CA ALA A 39 11.00 31.28 -5.00
C ALA A 39 10.40 32.56 -5.63
N GLU A 40 9.99 32.51 -6.90
CA GLU A 40 9.40 33.65 -7.61
C GLU A 40 8.00 34.04 -7.08
N ARG A 41 7.21 33.05 -6.63
CA ARG A 41 5.82 33.27 -6.19
C ARG A 41 5.70 33.62 -4.71
N ARG A 42 6.78 33.53 -3.93
CA ARG A 42 6.71 33.70 -2.47
C ARG A 42 6.36 35.15 -2.10
N LYS A 43 5.50 35.30 -1.10
CA LYS A 43 5.14 36.60 -0.53
C LYS A 43 5.25 36.62 1.00
N GLY A 44 5.70 37.76 1.52
CA GLY A 44 5.80 38.05 2.95
C GLY A 44 6.94 37.29 3.66
N THR A 45 6.83 37.17 4.99
CA THR A 45 7.89 36.62 5.85
C THR A 45 8.27 35.20 5.48
N LEU A 46 9.57 34.93 5.43
CA LEU A 46 10.12 33.58 5.27
C LEU A 46 9.74 32.73 6.49
N VAL A 47 9.20 31.55 6.21
CA VAL A 47 8.87 30.55 7.23
C VAL A 47 9.81 29.38 7.04
N ASP A 48 10.37 28.89 8.15
CA ASP A 48 11.13 27.65 8.14
C ASP A 48 10.19 26.45 8.27
N GLN A 49 10.53 25.36 7.57
CA GLN A 49 9.74 24.14 7.50
C GLN A 49 10.64 22.93 7.76
N PRO A 50 10.70 22.43 9.00
CA PRO A 50 11.61 21.36 9.38
C PRO A 50 11.07 19.95 9.07
N LEU A 51 9.79 19.79 8.71
CA LEU A 51 9.26 18.46 8.37
C LEU A 51 9.90 17.92 7.06
N ARG A 52 10.09 16.61 7.02
CA ARG A 52 10.67 15.87 5.89
C ARG A 52 9.72 14.74 5.50
N TYR A 53 10.21 13.53 5.20
CA TYR A 53 9.32 12.39 4.99
C TYR A 53 8.40 12.15 6.19
N ALA A 54 7.35 11.34 6.00
CA ALA A 54 6.45 10.99 7.08
C ALA A 54 7.22 10.53 8.34
N GLY A 55 6.95 11.16 9.48
CA GLY A 55 7.61 10.88 10.77
C GLY A 55 8.94 11.61 11.00
N GLN A 56 9.47 12.31 9.99
CA GLN A 56 10.79 12.93 10.05
C GLN A 56 10.74 14.43 10.36
N TYR A 57 11.63 14.85 11.26
CA TYR A 57 11.93 16.23 11.59
C TYR A 57 13.42 16.51 11.32
N GLN A 58 13.73 17.58 10.60
CA GLN A 58 15.10 18.02 10.39
C GLN A 58 15.71 18.51 11.69
N ASP A 59 16.81 17.89 12.10
CA ASP A 59 17.69 18.44 13.11
C ASP A 59 18.79 19.26 12.42
N ASP A 60 18.81 20.57 12.69
CA ASP A 60 19.75 21.51 12.07
C ASP A 60 21.17 21.38 12.65
N GLU A 61 21.32 20.91 13.90
CA GLU A 61 22.62 20.79 14.54
C GLU A 61 23.43 19.64 13.92
N SER A 62 22.77 18.51 13.68
CA SER A 62 23.41 17.32 13.09
C SER A 62 23.27 17.25 11.56
N GLY A 63 22.31 17.95 10.97
CA GLY A 63 21.92 17.79 9.57
C GLY A 63 21.12 16.49 9.30
N LEU A 64 20.90 15.66 10.32
CA LEU A 64 20.14 14.42 10.23
C LEU A 64 18.64 14.67 10.35
N HIS A 65 17.84 13.69 9.94
CA HIS A 65 16.41 13.71 10.17
C HIS A 65 16.09 12.82 11.38
N TYR A 66 15.57 13.41 12.45
CA TYR A 66 15.02 12.66 13.56
C TYR A 66 13.73 11.94 13.13
N ASN A 67 13.72 10.62 13.22
CA ASN A 67 12.61 9.74 12.84
C ASN A 67 12.25 8.84 14.02
N LEU A 68 11.65 9.45 15.04
CA LEU A 68 11.18 8.87 16.31
C LEU A 68 12.18 7.93 17.02
N PHE A 69 12.33 6.70 16.54
CA PHE A 69 13.25 5.71 17.12
C PHE A 69 14.68 5.79 16.56
N ARG A 70 14.90 6.44 15.42
CA ARG A 70 16.22 6.49 14.76
C ARG A 70 16.49 7.84 14.10
N TYR A 71 17.76 8.16 13.91
CA TYR A 71 18.19 9.25 13.04
C TYR A 71 18.44 8.73 11.63
N TYR A 72 17.88 9.43 10.64
CA TYR A 72 18.05 9.16 9.23
C TYR A 72 19.04 10.15 8.62
N GLU A 73 20.03 9.64 7.89
CA GLU A 73 21.02 10.42 7.17
C GLU A 73 20.55 10.61 5.72
N PRO A 74 20.07 11.81 5.35
CA PRO A 74 19.48 12.04 4.04
C PRO A 74 20.52 12.07 2.91
N GLU A 75 21.80 12.27 3.21
CA GLU A 75 22.86 12.28 2.18
C GLU A 75 23.10 10.89 1.56
N VAL A 76 22.96 9.84 2.36
CA VAL A 76 23.19 8.44 1.93
C VAL A 76 21.90 7.62 1.88
N GLY A 77 20.81 8.15 2.42
CA GLY A 77 19.49 7.56 2.36
C GLY A 77 19.25 6.41 3.33
N ARG A 78 19.79 6.46 4.55
CA ARG A 78 19.69 5.35 5.52
C ARG A 78 19.69 5.80 6.98
N PHE A 79 19.30 4.91 7.90
CA PHE A 79 19.43 5.18 9.34
C PHE A 79 20.88 5.10 9.81
N THR A 80 21.25 5.91 10.80
CA THR A 80 22.60 5.93 11.39
C THR A 80 22.81 4.80 12.41
N THR A 81 21.72 4.24 12.93
CA THR A 81 21.72 3.13 13.89
C THR A 81 20.98 1.91 13.35
N GLN A 82 21.35 0.73 13.85
CA GLN A 82 20.62 -0.51 13.55
C GLN A 82 19.18 -0.40 14.05
N ASP A 83 18.28 -1.09 13.36
CA ASP A 83 16.89 -1.21 13.76
C ASP A 83 16.80 -1.79 15.19
N PRO A 84 16.20 -1.06 16.17
CA PRO A 84 16.17 -1.52 17.55
C PRO A 84 15.32 -2.79 17.75
N ILE A 85 14.47 -3.15 16.78
CA ILE A 85 13.75 -4.43 16.76
C ILE A 85 14.53 -5.54 16.01
N GLY A 86 15.77 -5.27 15.61
CA GLY A 86 16.68 -6.21 14.97
C GLY A 86 16.18 -6.70 13.62
N LEU A 87 16.46 -7.96 13.28
CA LEU A 87 16.03 -8.60 12.04
C LEU A 87 14.50 -8.63 11.85
N ARG A 88 13.75 -8.36 12.92
CA ARG A 88 12.30 -8.22 12.81
C ARG A 88 11.90 -6.98 11.97
N GLY A 89 12.81 -6.00 11.81
CA GLY A 89 12.70 -4.83 10.93
C GLY A 89 13.16 -5.06 9.48
N GLY A 90 13.47 -6.31 9.12
CA GLY A 90 14.00 -6.68 7.82
C GLY A 90 15.50 -6.96 7.83
N LEU A 91 16.00 -7.49 6.71
CA LEU A 91 17.39 -7.94 6.57
C LEU A 91 18.41 -6.80 6.58
N ASN A 92 18.00 -5.62 6.10
CA ASN A 92 18.85 -4.43 6.11
C ASN A 92 18.50 -3.55 7.32
N LEU A 93 19.25 -3.72 8.40
CA LEU A 93 19.02 -3.03 9.68
C LEU A 93 19.15 -1.51 9.63
N TYR A 94 19.64 -0.94 8.53
CA TYR A 94 19.81 0.52 8.35
C TYR A 94 18.84 1.10 7.32
N GLN A 95 17.93 0.30 6.75
CA GLN A 95 17.03 0.74 5.69
C GLN A 95 15.90 1.63 6.22
N TYR A 96 15.63 2.75 5.52
CA TYR A 96 14.43 3.56 5.74
C TYR A 96 13.17 2.90 5.17
N ALA A 97 13.18 2.62 3.86
CA ALA A 97 12.14 1.86 3.18
C ALA A 97 12.74 1.17 1.93
N PRO A 98 12.12 0.10 1.40
CA PRO A 98 12.56 -0.52 0.14
C PRO A 98 12.44 0.41 -1.05
N ASN A 99 11.41 1.28 -1.04
CA ASN A 99 11.20 2.28 -2.07
C ASN A 99 10.65 3.58 -1.45
N PRO A 100 11.51 4.57 -1.13
CA PRO A 100 11.09 5.82 -0.47
C PRO A 100 10.19 6.73 -1.33
N LEU A 101 10.01 6.41 -2.62
CA LEU A 101 9.07 7.13 -3.50
C LEU A 101 7.62 6.70 -3.32
N GLY A 102 7.36 5.53 -2.72
CA GLY A 102 6.00 5.02 -2.51
C GLY A 102 5.76 4.36 -1.16
N TRP A 103 6.80 4.25 -0.32
CA TRP A 103 6.75 3.59 0.98
C TRP A 103 7.34 4.55 2.02
N ILE A 104 6.71 4.57 3.19
CA ILE A 104 7.11 5.43 4.31
C ILE A 104 7.40 4.56 5.55
N ASP A 105 8.31 5.04 6.41
CA ASP A 105 8.56 4.47 7.74
C ASP A 105 8.41 5.57 8.82
N PRO A 106 7.17 5.87 9.26
CA PRO A 106 6.91 6.97 10.19
C PRO A 106 7.48 6.77 11.59
N LEU A 107 7.78 5.53 11.97
CA LEU A 107 8.32 5.21 13.29
C LEU A 107 9.84 5.13 13.24
N GLY A 108 10.43 4.88 12.07
CA GLY A 108 11.82 4.47 12.03
C GLY A 108 11.99 3.05 12.54
N LEU A 109 11.04 2.16 12.26
CA LEU A 109 11.06 0.73 12.64
C LEU A 109 10.62 -0.15 11.47
N TYR A 110 10.99 0.22 10.24
CA TYR A 110 10.52 -0.40 8.99
C TYR A 110 10.29 -1.91 9.12
N ARG A 111 9.12 -2.40 8.66
CA ARG A 111 8.80 -3.83 8.62
C ARG A 111 8.03 -4.20 7.36
N GLY A 112 8.77 -4.60 6.34
CA GLY A 112 8.21 -5.33 5.21
C GLY A 112 8.88 -6.66 4.95
N GLU A 113 9.50 -7.29 5.95
CA GLU A 113 9.67 -8.74 6.05
C GLU A 113 9.73 -9.08 7.55
N GLY A 114 8.81 -9.90 8.08
CA GLY A 114 9.02 -10.56 9.39
C GLY A 114 7.87 -10.55 10.41
N GLU A 115 6.95 -9.59 10.42
CA GLU A 115 5.74 -9.64 11.28
C GLU A 115 4.57 -8.87 10.67
N ARG A 116 3.80 -9.51 9.80
CA ARG A 116 2.35 -9.25 9.86
C ARG A 116 1.77 -10.34 10.75
N ASP A 117 0.83 -9.97 11.61
CA ASP A 117 0.06 -10.99 12.33
C ASP A 117 -0.54 -11.96 11.32
N LEU A 118 -0.55 -13.25 11.66
CA LEU A 118 -1.20 -14.27 10.84
C LEU A 118 -2.64 -13.83 10.55
N GLY A 119 -3.06 -13.89 9.28
CA GLY A 119 -4.37 -13.43 8.84
C GLY A 119 -4.51 -11.92 8.64
N LYS A 120 -3.46 -11.09 8.83
CA LYS A 120 -3.51 -9.65 8.56
C LYS A 120 -2.80 -9.29 7.27
N TYR A 121 -3.57 -8.92 6.26
CA TYR A 121 -3.12 -8.46 4.95
C TYR A 121 -4.16 -7.53 4.33
N HIS A 122 -3.79 -6.85 3.24
CA HIS A 122 -4.69 -5.92 2.57
C HIS A 122 -5.67 -6.65 1.65
N VAL A 123 -6.96 -6.53 1.93
CA VAL A 123 -8.05 -7.03 1.09
C VAL A 123 -8.71 -5.83 0.41
N PHE A 124 -8.62 -5.77 -0.92
CA PHE A 124 -9.24 -4.69 -1.71
C PHE A 124 -10.77 -4.87 -1.77
N HIS A 125 -11.21 -6.11 -1.84
CA HIS A 125 -12.63 -6.45 -1.89
C HIS A 125 -12.84 -7.88 -1.40
N GLU A 126 -13.94 -8.11 -0.71
CA GLU A 126 -14.34 -9.44 -0.26
C GLU A 126 -15.73 -9.76 -0.82
N HIS A 127 -15.85 -10.98 -1.34
CA HIS A 127 -17.10 -11.58 -1.77
C HIS A 127 -17.35 -12.84 -0.94
N THR A 128 -18.56 -12.96 -0.40
CA THR A 128 -18.98 -14.14 0.34
C THR A 128 -19.84 -15.02 -0.54
N LEU A 129 -19.42 -16.27 -0.72
CA LEU A 129 -20.20 -17.29 -1.40
C LEU A 129 -21.24 -17.91 -0.48
N ASP A 130 -22.38 -18.29 -1.06
CA ASP A 130 -23.38 -19.08 -0.35
C ASP A 130 -22.89 -20.53 -0.18
N SER A 131 -23.36 -21.20 0.88
CA SER A 131 -23.00 -22.61 1.15
C SER A 131 -23.31 -23.55 0.00
N SER A 132 -24.35 -23.25 -0.79
CA SER A 132 -24.71 -23.99 -2.00
C SER A 132 -23.68 -23.89 -3.12
N GLU A 133 -22.79 -22.90 -3.06
CA GLU A 133 -21.81 -22.58 -4.11
C GLU A 133 -20.43 -23.15 -3.81
N TYR A 134 -20.20 -23.70 -2.61
CA TYR A 134 -18.89 -24.12 -2.12
C TYR A 134 -18.20 -25.18 -3.01
N THR A 135 -19.00 -26.01 -3.67
CA THR A 135 -18.52 -27.12 -4.52
C THR A 135 -18.15 -26.67 -5.94
N MET A 136 -18.42 -25.40 -6.31
CA MET A 136 -18.20 -24.90 -7.66
C MET A 136 -16.72 -24.69 -7.98
N THR A 137 -16.37 -24.63 -9.25
CA THR A 137 -14.96 -24.48 -9.66
C THR A 137 -14.39 -23.12 -9.24
N ASP A 138 -13.07 -23.02 -9.12
CA ASP A 138 -12.41 -21.74 -8.82
C ASP A 138 -12.74 -20.68 -9.87
N LYS A 139 -12.92 -21.10 -11.13
CA LYS A 139 -13.35 -20.23 -12.22
C LYS A 139 -14.72 -19.61 -11.97
N GLU A 140 -15.67 -20.38 -11.43
CA GLU A 140 -17.02 -19.89 -11.12
C GLU A 140 -17.03 -19.02 -9.87
N HIS A 141 -16.26 -19.39 -8.86
CA HIS A 141 -16.00 -18.57 -7.67
C HIS A 141 -15.47 -17.18 -8.07
N PHE A 142 -14.42 -17.14 -8.90
CA PHE A 142 -13.80 -15.89 -9.34
C PHE A 142 -14.70 -15.10 -10.28
N SER A 143 -15.56 -15.76 -11.06
CA SER A 143 -16.56 -15.09 -11.88
C SER A 143 -17.55 -14.31 -11.02
N ARG A 144 -18.09 -14.90 -9.95
CA ARG A 144 -18.99 -14.22 -9.01
C ARG A 144 -18.30 -13.09 -8.28
N ALA A 145 -17.07 -13.33 -7.83
CA ALA A 145 -16.30 -12.34 -7.12
C ALA A 145 -15.99 -11.13 -8.04
N ASN A 146 -15.62 -11.35 -9.31
CA ASN A 146 -15.45 -10.28 -10.29
C ASN A 146 -16.75 -9.51 -10.58
N GLU A 147 -17.90 -10.19 -10.62
CA GLU A 147 -19.20 -9.52 -10.72
C GLU A 147 -19.44 -8.58 -9.53
N SER A 148 -19.11 -9.01 -8.31
CA SER A 148 -19.27 -8.17 -7.12
C SER A 148 -18.36 -6.93 -7.14
N VAL A 149 -17.11 -7.07 -7.61
CA VAL A 149 -16.20 -5.93 -7.85
C VAL A 149 -16.83 -4.97 -8.86
N TYR A 150 -17.30 -5.49 -10.00
CA TYR A 150 -17.95 -4.67 -11.02
C TYR A 150 -19.14 -3.88 -10.47
N LYS A 151 -20.01 -4.50 -9.67
CA LYS A 151 -21.15 -3.83 -9.02
C LYS A 151 -20.67 -2.72 -8.09
N ARG A 152 -19.65 -2.96 -7.27
CA ARG A 152 -19.06 -1.94 -6.38
C ARG A 152 -18.49 -0.75 -7.16
N LEU A 153 -17.77 -1.01 -8.26
CA LEU A 153 -17.21 0.05 -9.10
C LEU A 153 -18.26 1.02 -9.68
N GLN A 154 -19.54 0.62 -9.77
CA GLN A 154 -20.61 1.50 -10.25
C GLN A 154 -21.07 2.51 -9.18
N VAL A 155 -20.87 2.21 -7.91
CA VAL A 155 -21.41 2.98 -6.77
C VAL A 155 -20.34 3.61 -5.89
N ASP A 156 -19.07 3.21 -6.06
CA ASP A 156 -17.93 3.64 -5.25
C ASP A 156 -16.81 4.19 -6.16
N PRO A 157 -16.85 5.50 -6.51
CA PRO A 157 -15.90 6.11 -7.43
C PRO A 157 -14.49 6.24 -6.84
N ASP A 158 -14.37 6.35 -5.51
CA ASP A 158 -13.07 6.39 -4.84
C ASP A 158 -12.38 5.02 -4.89
N PHE A 159 -13.11 3.94 -4.61
CA PHE A 159 -12.61 2.57 -4.82
C PHE A 159 -12.20 2.33 -6.28
N LYS A 160 -13.01 2.81 -7.24
CA LYS A 160 -12.67 2.71 -8.66
C LYS A 160 -11.35 3.43 -8.99
N ARG A 161 -11.16 4.65 -8.48
CA ARG A 161 -9.93 5.42 -8.68
C ARG A 161 -8.74 4.72 -8.05
N GLU A 162 -8.85 4.30 -6.80
CA GLU A 162 -7.78 3.60 -6.07
C GLU A 162 -7.34 2.34 -6.81
N LEU A 163 -8.30 1.47 -7.17
CA LEU A 163 -8.01 0.20 -7.79
C LEU A 163 -7.39 0.38 -9.18
N GLN A 164 -7.90 1.31 -10.00
CA GLN A 164 -7.37 1.57 -11.33
C GLN A 164 -5.97 2.21 -11.28
N VAL A 165 -5.71 3.10 -10.31
CA VAL A 165 -4.40 3.71 -10.12
C VAL A 165 -3.38 2.65 -9.72
N LYS A 166 -3.73 1.77 -8.79
CA LYS A 166 -2.81 0.74 -8.28
C LYS A 166 -2.64 -0.44 -9.23
N TYR A 167 -3.71 -0.86 -9.92
CA TYR A 167 -3.72 -1.97 -10.88
C TYR A 167 -4.38 -1.55 -12.20
N PRO A 168 -3.62 -0.88 -13.09
CA PRO A 168 -4.13 -0.50 -14.41
C PRO A 168 -4.67 -1.71 -15.18
N GLY A 169 -5.90 -1.59 -15.69
CA GLY A 169 -6.60 -2.68 -16.40
C GLY A 169 -7.63 -3.43 -15.56
N VAL A 170 -7.73 -3.16 -14.25
CA VAL A 170 -8.66 -3.86 -13.36
C VAL A 170 -10.12 -3.54 -13.68
N VAL A 171 -10.45 -2.27 -13.98
CA VAL A 171 -11.81 -1.84 -14.30
C VAL A 171 -12.30 -2.51 -15.58
N GLU A 172 -11.42 -2.63 -16.58
CA GLU A 172 -11.69 -3.30 -17.85
C GLU A 172 -11.83 -4.81 -17.67
N HIS A 173 -11.01 -5.41 -16.79
CA HIS A 173 -11.03 -6.86 -16.54
C HIS A 173 -12.35 -7.34 -15.94
N VAL A 174 -12.90 -6.59 -14.99
CA VAL A 174 -14.14 -6.97 -14.29
C VAL A 174 -15.41 -6.61 -15.05
N GLN A 175 -15.32 -5.96 -16.21
CA GLN A 175 -16.50 -5.74 -17.05
C GLN A 175 -17.15 -7.07 -17.47
N PRO A 176 -18.49 -7.13 -17.59
CA PRO A 176 -19.14 -8.26 -18.20
C PRO A 176 -18.65 -8.43 -19.65
N MET A 177 -18.41 -9.67 -20.05
CA MET A 177 -18.11 -10.01 -21.43
C MET A 177 -19.36 -9.84 -22.30
N ARG A 178 -19.21 -9.90 -23.63
CA ARG A 178 -20.33 -9.74 -24.58
C ARG A 178 -21.51 -10.70 -24.34
N ASN A 179 -21.26 -11.85 -23.71
CA ASN A 179 -22.28 -12.85 -23.36
C ASN A 179 -22.90 -12.62 -21.97
N GLY A 180 -22.66 -11.48 -21.34
CA GLY A 180 -23.13 -11.13 -19.99
C GLY A 180 -22.39 -11.83 -18.85
N LYS A 181 -21.46 -12.75 -19.14
CA LYS A 181 -20.70 -13.48 -18.11
C LYS A 181 -19.47 -12.71 -17.67
N PHE A 182 -19.02 -12.96 -16.44
CA PHE A 182 -17.79 -12.40 -15.90
C PHE A 182 -16.61 -13.36 -16.11
N ARG A 183 -15.39 -12.80 -16.13
CA ARG A 183 -14.17 -13.59 -16.25
C ARG A 183 -13.97 -14.43 -15.01
N GLY A 184 -13.57 -15.69 -15.15
CA GLY A 184 -13.26 -16.56 -14.02
C GLY A 184 -11.79 -16.56 -13.60
N THR A 185 -11.10 -15.44 -13.80
CA THR A 185 -9.67 -15.25 -13.44
C THR A 185 -9.53 -13.95 -12.65
N SER A 186 -8.54 -13.85 -11.78
CA SER A 186 -8.23 -12.59 -11.12
C SER A 186 -7.75 -11.52 -12.11
N PRO A 187 -7.92 -10.22 -11.79
CA PRO A 187 -7.27 -9.14 -12.52
C PRO A 187 -5.74 -9.25 -12.50
N LYS A 188 -5.07 -8.68 -13.49
CA LYS A 188 -3.60 -8.69 -13.59
C LYS A 188 -2.97 -8.03 -12.36
N GLY A 189 -1.98 -8.69 -11.76
CA GLY A 189 -1.30 -8.21 -10.55
C GLY A 189 -2.05 -8.51 -9.25
N MET A 190 -3.23 -9.12 -9.33
CA MET A 190 -4.07 -9.46 -8.18
C MET A 190 -4.34 -10.96 -8.13
N THR A 191 -4.79 -11.44 -6.97
CA THR A 191 -5.22 -12.82 -6.76
C THR A 191 -6.52 -12.88 -5.99
N TRP A 192 -7.34 -13.87 -6.31
CA TRP A 192 -8.47 -14.25 -5.47
C TRP A 192 -7.99 -15.29 -4.47
N HIS A 193 -7.97 -14.91 -3.20
CA HIS A 193 -7.61 -15.75 -2.06
C HIS A 193 -8.90 -16.30 -1.43
N HIS A 194 -9.04 -17.63 -1.34
CA HIS A 194 -10.08 -18.23 -0.51
C HIS A 194 -9.68 -18.09 0.96
N GLY A 195 -10.36 -17.19 1.67
CA GLY A 195 -10.10 -16.86 3.07
C GLY A 195 -10.55 -17.96 4.03
N ASP A 196 -10.06 -17.86 5.27
CA ASP A 196 -10.30 -18.86 6.32
C ASP A 196 -11.76 -18.87 6.82
N SER A 197 -12.44 -17.74 6.70
CA SER A 197 -13.87 -17.66 7.00
C SER A 197 -14.69 -18.39 5.93
N PRO A 198 -15.75 -19.14 6.31
CA PRO A 198 -16.60 -19.83 5.34
C PRO A 198 -17.14 -18.89 4.27
N GLY A 199 -17.07 -19.30 3.00
CA GLY A 199 -17.56 -18.50 1.88
C GLY A 199 -16.60 -17.43 1.37
N SER A 200 -15.54 -17.10 2.12
CA SER A 200 -14.72 -15.92 1.86
C SER A 200 -13.86 -16.04 0.60
N LEU A 201 -14.03 -15.07 -0.31
CA LEU A 201 -13.15 -14.79 -1.45
C LEU A 201 -12.65 -13.36 -1.36
N GLN A 202 -11.35 -13.20 -1.18
CA GLN A 202 -10.70 -11.93 -0.94
C GLN A 202 -9.77 -11.57 -2.09
N LEU A 203 -9.94 -10.36 -2.61
CA LEU A 203 -9.08 -9.81 -3.66
C LEU A 203 -7.86 -9.18 -3.01
N ALA A 204 -6.68 -9.74 -3.26
CA ALA A 204 -5.41 -9.31 -2.68
C ALA A 204 -4.35 -9.04 -3.77
N ASP A 205 -3.24 -8.41 -3.39
CA ASP A 205 -2.07 -8.26 -4.26
C ASP A 205 -1.42 -9.63 -4.51
N PHE A 206 -1.11 -9.94 -5.77
CA PHE A 206 -0.52 -11.23 -6.12
C PHE A 206 0.89 -11.42 -5.57
N ASN A 207 1.75 -10.41 -5.66
CA ASN A 207 3.12 -10.51 -5.19
C ASN A 207 3.17 -10.59 -3.66
N ASP A 208 2.29 -9.86 -2.98
CA ASP A 208 2.15 -9.93 -1.53
C ASP A 208 1.68 -11.32 -1.07
N HIS A 209 0.63 -11.87 -1.69
CA HIS A 209 0.15 -13.22 -1.42
C HIS A 209 1.24 -14.28 -1.66
N LYS A 210 1.97 -14.16 -2.77
CA LYS A 210 3.05 -15.08 -3.13
C LYS A 210 4.22 -15.02 -2.14
N SER A 211 4.65 -13.82 -1.78
CA SER A 211 5.81 -13.61 -0.89
C SER A 211 5.50 -13.96 0.57
N TYR A 212 4.26 -13.71 1.02
CA TYR A 212 3.84 -13.89 2.41
C TYR A 212 2.82 -15.00 2.61
N HIS A 213 2.97 -16.12 1.88
CA HIS A 213 1.98 -17.21 1.86
C HIS A 213 1.52 -17.68 3.26
N LYS A 214 2.42 -17.74 4.25
CA LYS A 214 2.07 -18.14 5.64
C LYS A 214 1.17 -17.13 6.37
N ILE A 215 1.15 -15.87 5.97
CA ILE A 215 0.27 -14.85 6.55
C ILE A 215 -1.16 -15.08 6.05
N TYR A 216 -1.32 -15.46 4.78
CA TYR A 216 -2.60 -15.79 4.16
C TYR A 216 -3.10 -17.20 4.52
N HIS A 217 -2.17 -18.14 4.73
CA HIS A 217 -2.45 -19.53 5.06
C HIS A 217 -1.66 -19.96 6.31
N PRO A 218 -2.09 -19.53 7.52
CA PRO A 218 -1.35 -19.77 8.76
C PRO A 218 -1.12 -21.24 9.09
N ASP A 219 -2.12 -22.08 8.83
CA ASP A 219 -2.08 -23.53 9.02
C ASP A 219 -1.66 -24.30 7.76
N GLY A 220 -1.23 -23.58 6.71
CA GLY A 220 -0.81 -24.16 5.44
C GLY A 220 -1.96 -24.69 4.57
N THR A 221 -3.22 -24.52 4.98
CA THR A 221 -4.37 -24.97 4.21
C THR A 221 -5.11 -23.80 3.57
N GLY A 222 -5.54 -23.98 2.31
CA GLY A 222 -6.38 -23.01 1.63
C GLY A 222 -7.77 -22.95 2.27
N GLY A 223 -8.32 -21.75 2.45
CA GLY A 223 -9.62 -21.55 3.05
C GLY A 223 -10.67 -22.49 2.48
N ARG A 224 -10.74 -22.63 1.15
CA ARG A 224 -11.67 -23.51 0.45
C ARG A 224 -11.73 -24.95 0.98
N ASN A 225 -10.61 -25.51 1.45
CA ASN A 225 -10.59 -26.84 2.06
C ASN A 225 -11.25 -26.85 3.44
N LYS A 226 -11.18 -25.75 4.19
CA LYS A 226 -11.73 -25.58 5.55
C LYS A 226 -13.26 -25.53 5.57
N TRP A 227 -13.90 -24.92 4.57
CA TRP A 227 -15.37 -24.79 4.49
C TRP A 227 -16.05 -25.88 3.66
N GLY A 228 -15.34 -26.95 3.30
CA GLY A 228 -15.93 -28.11 2.62
C GLY A 228 -16.12 -27.94 1.10
N GLY A 229 -15.40 -27.00 0.48
CA GLY A 229 -15.37 -26.81 -0.97
C GLY A 229 -14.16 -27.45 -1.67
N GLY A 230 -13.27 -28.10 -0.93
CA GLY A 230 -12.00 -28.66 -1.42
C GLY A 230 -12.14 -29.71 -2.51
N THR A 231 -11.03 -30.11 -3.13
CA THR A 231 -11.02 -31.06 -4.28
C THR A 231 -11.70 -32.39 -3.97
N SER A 232 -11.66 -32.85 -2.72
CA SER A 232 -12.36 -34.05 -2.24
C SER A 232 -13.88 -33.91 -2.17
N CYS A 233 -14.41 -32.69 -2.23
CA CYS A 233 -15.83 -32.36 -2.15
C CYS A 233 -16.44 -31.98 -3.51
N ARG A 234 -15.62 -31.95 -4.58
CA ARG A 234 -16.09 -31.71 -5.95
C ARG A 234 -16.70 -33.02 -6.49
N LYS A 235 -17.97 -32.98 -6.92
CA LYS A 235 -18.59 -34.06 -7.69
C LYS A 235 -18.10 -34.03 -9.13
#